data_AF-A0A2C9LCJ6-F1
#
_entry.id   AF-A0A2C9LCJ6-F1
#
_cell.length_a   1.000
_cell.length_b   1.000
_cell.length_c   1.000
_cell.angle_alpha   90.00
_cell.angle_beta   90.00
_cell.angle_gamma   90.00
#
_symmetry.space_group_name_H-M   'P 1'
#
loop_
_entity.id
_entity.type
_entity.pdbx_description
1 polymer ?
#
loop_
_entity_poly.entity_id
_entity_poly.type
_entity_poly.pdbx_seq_one_letter_code
_entity_poly.pdbx_strand_id
1 'polypeptide(L)'
;MDCLQLWDIGKSSKLEGIRTENSCTDESKKLKYEEHIQEFEMVQLIWSLCEILFIDVAPGGLVLTSLLDWLQWHFQEGKQLATKVIHSDQPCEHPQYWEAIYRLLLQGDTENVRKLLALNVYSHSDSFIAADEVLKKMPRWTIALSSGSAAI
;
A
#
# COMPACT_ATOMS: atom_id res chain seq x y z
N MET A 1 18.97 -9.57 -5.63
CA MET A 1 18.41 -8.61 -6.60
C MET A 1 16.92 -8.87 -6.56
N ASP A 2 16.23 -8.12 -5.72
CA ASP A 2 14.85 -8.42 -5.34
C ASP A 2 13.90 -8.06 -6.47
N CYS A 3 12.92 -8.93 -6.73
CA CYS A 3 11.84 -8.70 -7.70
C CYS A 3 11.14 -7.34 -7.49
N LEU A 4 11.19 -6.81 -6.26
CA LEU A 4 10.70 -5.48 -5.88
C LEU A 4 11.48 -4.32 -6.52
N GLN A 5 12.79 -4.44 -6.75
CA GLN A 5 13.59 -3.39 -7.42
C GLN A 5 13.30 -3.32 -8.93
N LEU A 6 12.98 -4.45 -9.56
CA LEU A 6 12.54 -4.48 -10.96
C LEU A 6 11.14 -3.88 -11.14
N TRP A 7 10.30 -3.92 -10.11
CA TRP A 7 8.97 -3.28 -10.10
C TRP A 7 9.05 -1.76 -10.16
N ASP A 8 9.90 -1.13 -9.34
CA ASP A 8 10.06 0.34 -9.32
C ASP A 8 10.57 0.88 -10.67
N ILE A 9 11.47 0.13 -11.32
CA ILE A 9 11.99 0.46 -12.65
C ILE A 9 10.87 0.39 -13.70
N GLY A 10 10.04 -0.67 -13.66
CA GLY A 10 8.93 -0.85 -14.61
C GLY A 10 7.83 0.21 -14.48
N LYS A 11 7.52 0.65 -13.26
CA LYS A 11 6.50 1.69 -13.01
C LYS A 11 6.97 3.08 -13.45
N SER A 12 8.26 3.37 -13.30
CA SER A 12 8.85 4.65 -13.75
C SER A 12 8.89 4.75 -15.28
N SER A 13 9.13 3.65 -16.00
CA SER A 13 9.09 3.64 -17.47
C SER A 13 7.70 3.86 -18.06
N LYS A 14 6.62 3.54 -17.33
CA LYS A 14 5.22 3.77 -17.77
C LYS A 14 4.89 5.27 -17.92
N LEU A 15 5.66 6.16 -17.28
CA LEU A 15 5.49 7.62 -17.35
C LEU A 15 6.27 8.31 -18.48
N GLU A 16 7.24 7.64 -19.12
CA GLU A 16 8.05 8.25 -20.20
C GLU A 16 7.66 7.79 -21.62
N GLY A 17 6.70 6.88 -21.76
CA GLY A 17 6.33 6.27 -23.05
C GLY A 17 5.24 6.97 -23.88
N ILE A 18 4.80 8.19 -23.52
CA ILE A 18 3.74 8.92 -24.26
C ILE A 18 4.33 10.16 -24.92
N ARG A 19 5.20 9.98 -25.92
CA ARG A 19 5.50 11.04 -26.90
C ARG A 19 6.12 10.48 -28.17
N THR A 20 5.29 10.06 -29.12
CA THR A 20 5.55 10.26 -30.55
C THR A 20 4.29 10.02 -31.38
N GLU A 21 4.13 10.86 -32.39
CA GLU A 21 2.95 11.10 -33.21
C GLU A 21 2.65 9.94 -34.18
N ASN A 22 1.41 9.43 -34.21
CA ASN A 22 0.74 9.02 -35.46
C ASN A 22 -0.78 8.80 -35.31
N SER A 23 -1.52 9.45 -36.19
CA SER A 23 -2.96 9.69 -36.16
C SER A 23 -3.81 8.45 -36.54
N CYS A 24 -4.79 8.14 -35.68
CA CYS A 24 -5.98 7.28 -35.88
C CYS A 24 -5.82 5.74 -35.86
N THR A 25 -4.75 5.12 -36.38
CA THR A 25 -4.55 3.66 -36.21
C THR A 25 -3.85 3.28 -34.89
N ASP A 26 -3.24 4.26 -34.25
CA ASP A 26 -2.47 4.11 -33.01
C ASP A 26 -3.39 3.95 -31.79
N GLU A 27 -4.48 4.71 -31.71
CA GLU A 27 -5.43 4.63 -30.58
C GLU A 27 -6.08 3.24 -30.43
N SER A 28 -6.44 2.58 -31.54
CA SER A 28 -6.98 1.21 -31.49
C SER A 28 -5.93 0.16 -31.10
N LYS A 29 -4.65 0.39 -31.41
CA LYS A 29 -3.55 -0.50 -30.99
C LYS A 29 -3.19 -0.25 -29.53
N LYS A 30 -3.15 1.02 -29.12
CA LYS A 30 -2.93 1.48 -27.76
C LYS A 30 -3.97 0.90 -26.80
N LEU A 31 -5.26 0.93 -27.15
CA LEU A 31 -6.32 0.27 -26.37
C LEU A 31 -6.06 -1.23 -26.18
N LYS A 32 -5.67 -1.95 -27.24
CA LYS A 32 -5.31 -3.37 -27.14
C LYS A 32 -4.08 -3.62 -26.28
N TYR A 33 -3.06 -2.75 -26.37
CA TYR A 33 -1.89 -2.85 -25.51
C TYR A 33 -2.24 -2.56 -24.05
N GLU A 34 -3.12 -1.59 -23.79
CA GLU A 34 -3.62 -1.29 -22.44
C GLU A 34 -4.38 -2.48 -21.85
N GLU A 35 -5.24 -3.14 -22.62
CA GLU A 35 -5.93 -4.39 -22.21
C GLU A 35 -4.93 -5.49 -21.86
N HIS A 36 -3.95 -5.76 -22.72
CA HIS A 36 -2.91 -6.77 -22.45
C HIS A 36 -2.01 -6.42 -21.26
N ILE A 37 -1.75 -5.12 -21.03
CA ILE A 37 -1.01 -4.65 -19.85
C ILE A 37 -1.82 -4.94 -18.58
N GLN A 38 -3.14 -4.71 -18.58
CA GLN A 38 -3.99 -5.02 -17.43
C GLN A 38 -3.99 -6.52 -17.12
N GLU A 39 -4.06 -7.37 -18.14
CA GLU A 39 -3.96 -8.83 -17.97
C GLU A 39 -2.63 -9.23 -17.34
N PHE A 40 -1.52 -8.66 -17.83
CA PHE A 40 -0.19 -8.93 -17.30
C PHE A 40 -0.01 -8.43 -15.85
N GLU A 41 -0.57 -7.26 -15.53
CA GLU A 41 -0.58 -6.71 -14.17
C GLU A 41 -1.30 -7.64 -13.19
N MET A 42 -2.43 -8.25 -13.60
CA MET A 42 -3.14 -9.24 -12.76
C MET A 42 -2.31 -10.50 -12.53
N VAL A 43 -1.65 -11.02 -13.58
CA VAL A 43 -0.78 -12.21 -13.45
C VAL A 43 0.40 -11.91 -12.52
N GLN A 44 1.00 -10.73 -12.63
CA GLN A 44 2.10 -10.29 -11.76
C GLN A 44 1.67 -10.11 -10.30
N LEU A 45 0.45 -9.58 -10.08
CA LEU A 45 -0.16 -9.49 -8.75
C LEU A 45 -0.33 -10.88 -8.11
N ILE A 46 -0.88 -11.83 -8.86
CA ILE A 46 -1.07 -13.21 -8.38
C ILE A 46 0.28 -13.88 -8.11
N TRP A 47 1.24 -13.72 -9.01
CA TRP A 47 2.58 -14.29 -8.87
C TRP A 47 3.28 -13.78 -7.61
N SER A 48 3.30 -12.47 -7.39
CA SER A 48 3.94 -11.87 -6.20
C SER A 48 3.27 -12.31 -4.89
N LEU A 49 1.96 -12.54 -4.89
CA LEU A 49 1.28 -13.14 -3.75
C LEU A 49 1.71 -14.60 -3.53
N CYS A 50 1.79 -15.39 -4.60
CA CYS A 50 2.26 -16.77 -4.52
C CYS A 50 3.72 -16.88 -4.05
N GLU A 51 4.58 -15.95 -4.46
CA GLU A 51 5.96 -15.85 -3.98
C GLU A 51 6.01 -15.67 -2.46
N ILE A 52 5.23 -14.73 -1.91
CA ILE A 52 5.13 -14.48 -0.47
C ILE A 52 4.57 -15.69 0.29
N LEU A 53 3.56 -16.38 -0.26
CA LEU A 53 2.87 -17.47 0.43
C LEU A 53 3.60 -18.81 0.37
N PHE A 54 4.30 -19.11 -0.73
CA PHE A 54 4.84 -20.45 -0.99
C PHE A 54 6.35 -20.51 -1.14
N ILE A 55 7.01 -19.40 -1.47
CA ILE A 55 8.45 -19.35 -1.74
C ILE A 55 9.19 -18.71 -0.57
N ASP A 56 8.72 -17.55 -0.08
CA ASP A 56 9.35 -16.75 0.98
C ASP A 56 8.88 -17.09 2.41
N VAL A 57 8.48 -18.34 2.66
CA VAL A 57 8.07 -18.77 4.00
C VAL A 57 9.29 -18.85 4.91
N ALA A 58 9.62 -17.72 5.55
CA ALA A 58 10.70 -17.63 6.52
C ALA A 58 10.47 -18.63 7.69
N PRO A 59 11.54 -19.23 8.24
CA PRO A 59 11.44 -20.13 9.38
C PRO A 59 10.88 -19.35 10.58
N GLY A 60 9.60 -19.55 10.89
CA GLY A 60 8.85 -18.77 11.88
C GLY A 60 7.44 -18.37 11.45
N GLY A 61 7.05 -18.58 10.18
CA GLY A 61 5.67 -18.36 9.72
C GLY A 61 5.24 -16.89 9.64
N LEU A 62 6.20 -15.97 9.65
CA LEU A 62 5.96 -14.52 9.59
C LEU A 62 5.70 -14.06 8.16
N VAL A 63 4.53 -14.42 7.63
CA VAL A 63 4.07 -14.01 6.30
C VAL A 63 3.31 -12.68 6.35
N LEU A 64 2.78 -12.33 7.53
CA LEU A 64 1.86 -11.20 7.71
C LEU A 64 2.51 -9.84 7.39
N THR A 65 3.78 -9.62 7.76
CA THR A 65 4.48 -8.36 7.43
C THR A 65 4.71 -8.22 5.93
N SER A 66 5.23 -9.26 5.29
CA SER A 66 5.46 -9.27 3.84
C SER A 66 4.15 -9.09 3.06
N LEU A 67 3.05 -9.67 3.55
CA LEU A 67 1.72 -9.52 2.97
C LEU A 67 1.16 -8.09 3.15
N LEU A 68 1.37 -7.48 4.32
CA LEU A 68 0.95 -6.10 4.58
C LEU A 68 1.74 -5.12 3.72
N ASP A 69 3.06 -5.31 3.60
CA ASP A 69 3.89 -4.52 2.70
C ASP A 69 3.39 -4.70 1.26
N TRP A 70 3.19 -5.94 0.80
CA TRP A 70 2.63 -6.24 -0.52
C TRP A 70 1.29 -5.51 -0.75
N LEU A 71 0.38 -5.53 0.22
CA LEU A 71 -0.90 -4.86 0.11
C LEU A 71 -0.73 -3.33 -0.02
N GLN A 72 0.21 -2.73 0.72
CA GLN A 72 0.53 -1.31 0.62
C GLN A 72 1.13 -0.90 -0.73
N TRP A 73 1.93 -1.77 -1.35
CA TRP A 73 2.56 -1.51 -2.65
C TRP A 73 1.57 -1.61 -3.81
N HIS A 74 0.69 -2.60 -3.79
CA HIS A 74 -0.26 -2.86 -4.86
C HIS A 74 -1.50 -1.96 -4.80
N PHE A 75 -2.03 -1.69 -3.60
CA PHE A 75 -3.26 -0.93 -3.43
C PHE A 75 -2.97 0.48 -2.89
N GLN A 76 -2.56 1.39 -3.78
CA GLN A 76 -2.27 2.77 -3.38
C GLN A 76 -3.52 3.65 -3.20
N GLU A 77 -4.73 3.15 -3.50
CA GLU A 77 -5.96 3.94 -3.41
C GLU A 77 -6.19 4.49 -2.00
N GLY A 78 -5.88 3.73 -0.96
CA GLY A 78 -6.02 4.17 0.45
C GLY A 78 -5.17 5.42 0.75
N LYS A 79 -3.89 5.40 0.36
CA LYS A 79 -2.97 6.54 0.53
C LYS A 79 -3.37 7.74 -0.33
N GLN A 80 -3.85 7.51 -1.55
CA GLN A 80 -4.35 8.56 -2.44
C GLN A 80 -5.61 9.22 -1.88
N LEU A 81 -6.57 8.44 -1.38
CA LEU A 81 -7.77 8.95 -0.72
C LEU A 81 -7.44 9.74 0.54
N ALA A 82 -6.52 9.23 1.37
CA ALA A 82 -6.04 9.94 2.55
C ALA A 82 -5.41 11.29 2.19
N THR A 83 -4.59 11.32 1.13
CA THR A 83 -3.99 12.55 0.62
C THR A 83 -5.08 13.54 0.16
N LYS A 84 -6.07 13.08 -0.61
CA LYS A 84 -7.19 13.92 -1.07
C LYS A 84 -7.98 14.50 0.10
N VAL A 85 -8.26 13.70 1.12
CA VAL A 85 -8.99 14.12 2.33
C VAL A 85 -8.19 15.16 3.11
N ILE A 86 -6.88 14.97 3.28
CA ILE A 86 -6.00 15.92 4.01
C ILE A 86 -5.91 17.28 3.29
N HIS A 87 -5.92 17.28 1.96
CA HIS A 87 -5.86 18.50 1.15
C HIS A 87 -7.22 19.18 0.95
N SER A 88 -8.30 18.60 1.48
CA SER A 88 -9.62 19.24 1.45
C SER A 88 -9.76 20.30 2.54
N ASP A 89 -10.54 21.35 2.29
CA ASP A 89 -10.73 22.45 3.25
C ASP A 89 -11.34 21.99 4.57
N GLN A 90 -12.10 20.88 4.55
CA GLN A 90 -12.74 20.28 5.73
C GLN A 90 -12.58 18.75 5.70
N PRO A 91 -11.45 18.21 6.21
CA PRO A 91 -11.18 16.77 6.18
C PRO A 91 -12.25 15.96 6.93
N CYS A 92 -12.81 16.49 8.03
CA CYS A 92 -13.75 15.79 8.90
C CYS A 92 -15.14 15.57 8.27
N GLU A 93 -15.54 16.46 7.35
CA GLU A 93 -16.85 16.42 6.68
C GLU A 93 -16.78 15.72 5.32
N HIS A 94 -15.58 15.34 4.88
CA HIS A 94 -15.39 14.70 3.59
C HIS A 94 -16.07 13.33 3.57
N PRO A 95 -16.90 13.01 2.55
CA PRO A 95 -17.66 11.75 2.50
C PRO A 95 -16.76 10.51 2.49
N GLN A 96 -15.53 10.65 2.00
CA GLN A 96 -14.53 9.57 1.92
C GLN A 96 -13.58 9.52 3.14
N TYR A 97 -13.81 10.35 4.17
CA TYR A 97 -12.93 10.41 5.35
C TYR A 97 -12.79 9.05 6.04
N TRP A 98 -13.92 8.44 6.39
CA TRP A 98 -13.93 7.12 7.05
C TRP A 98 -13.48 6.00 6.11
N GLU A 99 -13.81 6.09 4.82
CA GLU A 99 -13.35 5.13 3.82
C GLU A 99 -11.82 5.12 3.72
N ALA A 100 -11.19 6.29 3.71
CA ALA A 100 -9.73 6.42 3.71
C ALA A 100 -9.12 5.81 4.99
N ILE A 101 -9.72 6.05 6.15
CA ILE A 101 -9.28 5.48 7.42
C ILE A 101 -9.36 3.95 7.41
N TYR A 102 -10.49 3.36 7.01
CA TYR A 102 -10.64 1.91 6.97
C TYR A 102 -9.65 1.27 6.00
N ARG A 103 -9.47 1.87 4.81
CA ARG A 103 -8.50 1.36 3.82
C ARG A 103 -7.07 1.40 4.35
N LEU A 104 -6.65 2.50 4.97
CA LEU A 104 -5.31 2.61 5.57
C LEU A 104 -5.12 1.66 6.76
N LEU A 105 -6.17 1.46 7.57
CA LEU A 105 -6.13 0.54 8.70
C LEU A 105 -5.98 -0.92 8.26
N LEU A 106 -6.72 -1.33 7.23
CA LEU A 106 -6.60 -2.66 6.62
C LEU A 106 -5.23 -2.89 6.00
N GLN A 107 -4.57 -1.83 5.53
CA GLN A 107 -3.19 -1.85 5.04
C GLN A 107 -2.14 -1.87 6.16
N GLY A 108 -2.55 -1.77 7.42
CA GLY A 108 -1.63 -1.70 8.56
C GLY A 108 -0.89 -0.37 8.67
N ASP A 109 -1.28 0.66 7.91
CA ASP A 109 -0.69 2.00 7.95
C ASP A 109 -1.28 2.82 9.10
N THR A 110 -0.98 2.35 10.32
CA THR A 110 -1.44 2.97 11.56
C THR A 110 -0.91 4.39 11.76
N GLU A 111 0.16 4.77 11.06
CA GLU A 111 0.70 6.12 11.17
C GLU A 111 -0.18 7.13 10.44
N ASN A 112 -0.56 6.84 9.20
CA ASN A 112 -1.44 7.73 8.45
C ASN A 112 -2.87 7.74 8.99
N VAL A 113 -3.36 6.62 9.53
CA VAL A 113 -4.64 6.58 10.25
C VAL A 113 -4.62 7.52 11.46
N ARG A 114 -3.56 7.49 12.29
CA ARG A 114 -3.45 8.40 13.44
C ARG A 114 -3.38 9.86 13.03
N LYS A 115 -2.62 10.18 11.97
CA LYS A 115 -2.57 11.55 11.41
C LYS A 115 -3.96 12.01 10.99
N LEU A 116 -4.73 11.17 10.30
CA LEU A 116 -6.10 11.50 9.91
C LEU A 116 -7.03 11.66 11.12
N LEU A 117 -6.95 10.77 12.11
CA LEU A 117 -7.77 10.84 13.32
C LEU A 117 -7.46 12.08 14.17
N ALA A 118 -6.19 12.52 14.20
CA ALA A 118 -5.77 13.74 14.89
C ALA A 118 -6.33 15.02 14.26
N LEU A 119 -6.68 15.00 12.96
CA LEU A 119 -7.30 16.14 12.27
C LEU A 119 -8.78 16.32 12.65
N ASN A 120 -9.42 15.34 13.30
CA ASN A 120 -10.80 15.50 13.74
C ASN A 120 -10.95 16.52 14.86
N VAL A 121 -12.05 17.28 14.80
CA VAL A 121 -12.50 18.20 15.86
C VAL A 121 -12.72 17.47 17.20
N TYR A 122 -13.05 16.17 17.15
CA TYR A 122 -13.28 15.32 18.33
C TYR A 122 -12.05 14.49 18.75
N SER A 123 -10.85 14.82 18.27
CA SER A 123 -9.61 14.10 18.58
C SER A 123 -9.31 14.01 20.09
N HIS A 124 -9.87 14.92 20.90
CA HIS A 124 -9.76 14.94 22.36
C HIS A 124 -10.78 14.09 23.11
N SER A 125 -11.71 13.44 22.40
CA SER A 125 -12.69 12.54 23.04
C SER A 125 -12.01 11.25 23.50
N ASP A 126 -12.41 10.75 24.66
CA ASP A 126 -11.85 9.53 25.29
C ASP A 126 -11.87 8.33 24.33
N SER A 127 -12.87 8.24 23.45
CA SER A 127 -12.97 7.18 22.43
C SER A 127 -11.86 7.25 21.37
N PHE A 128 -11.45 8.46 20.95
CA PHE A 128 -10.37 8.65 19.98
C PHE A 128 -9.01 8.41 20.60
N ILE A 129 -8.82 8.80 21.86
CA ILE A 129 -7.59 8.54 22.62
C ILE A 129 -7.41 7.04 22.84
N ALA A 130 -8.48 6.34 23.24
CA ALA A 130 -8.47 4.89 23.39
C ALA A 130 -8.14 4.18 22.06
N ALA A 131 -8.72 4.64 20.95
CA ALA A 131 -8.41 4.11 19.62
C ALA A 131 -6.94 4.35 19.23
N ASP A 132 -6.40 5.54 19.47
CA ASP A 132 -4.99 5.86 19.22
C ASP A 132 -4.03 4.96 20.03
N GLU A 133 -4.34 4.71 21.30
CA GLU A 133 -3.56 3.81 22.16
C GLU A 133 -3.59 2.36 21.70
N VAL A 134 -4.72 1.88 21.17
CA VAL A 134 -4.80 0.55 20.56
C VAL A 134 -4.00 0.49 19.26
N LEU A 135 -4.09 1.52 18.41
CA LEU A 135 -3.34 1.60 17.15
C LEU A 135 -1.82 1.65 17.38
N LYS A 136 -1.36 2.30 18.45
CA LYS A 136 0.05 2.29 18.89
C LYS A 136 0.52 0.89 19.30
N LYS A 137 -0.36 0.12 19.94
CA LYS A 137 -0.07 -1.24 20.43
C LYS A 137 -0.20 -2.31 19.34
N MET A 138 -0.62 -1.95 18.13
CA MET A 138 -0.74 -2.89 17.03
C MET A 138 0.63 -3.51 16.76
N PRO A 139 0.78 -4.84 16.94
CA PRO A 139 2.07 -5.48 16.82
C PRO A 139 2.52 -5.38 15.36
N ARG A 140 3.57 -4.60 15.12
CA ARG A 140 4.38 -4.72 13.92
C ARG A 140 5.27 -5.92 14.18
N TRP A 141 5.00 -7.04 13.50
CA TRP A 141 5.76 -8.27 13.65
C TRP A 141 7.14 -8.12 12.98
N THR A 142 7.91 -7.15 13.42
CA THR A 142 9.30 -6.99 13.03
C THR A 142 10.08 -8.10 13.71
N ILE A 143 10.74 -8.93 12.90
CA ILE A 143 11.67 -9.94 13.33
C ILE A 143 12.68 -9.29 14.28
N ALA A 144 12.50 -9.45 15.59
CA ALA A 144 13.59 -9.32 16.54
C ALA A 144 14.42 -10.60 16.39
N LEU A 145 15.21 -10.68 15.32
CA LEU A 145 16.34 -11.59 15.29
C LEU A 145 17.18 -11.21 16.50
N SER A 146 17.14 -12.06 17.52
CA SER A 146 18.03 -12.06 18.66
C SER A 146 19.47 -12.03 18.14
N SER A 147 20.02 -10.83 18.01
CA SER A 147 21.44 -10.62 17.84
C SER A 147 22.12 -10.86 19.19
N GLY A 148 22.70 -12.05 19.33
CA GLY A 148 23.80 -12.32 20.25
C GLY A 148 23.45 -13.08 21.52
N SER A 149 23.73 -14.39 21.52
CA SER A 149 24.83 -14.93 22.34
C SER A 149 24.98 -16.43 22.05
N ALA A 150 25.72 -16.76 20.99
CA ALA A 150 26.30 -18.08 20.80
C ALA A 150 27.79 -17.97 21.17
N ALA A 151 28.12 -18.56 22.32
CA ALA A 151 29.40 -19.09 22.79
C ALA A 151 30.69 -18.68 22.07
N ILE A 152 31.60 -18.05 22.83
CA ILE A 152 33.04 -18.35 22.79
C ILE A 152 33.42 -18.87 24.17
#